data_AF-A0A1V1NTQ8-F1
#
_entry.id   AF-A0A1V1NTQ8-F1
#
_cell.length_a   1.000
_cell.length_b   1.000
_cell.length_c   1.000
_cell.angle_alpha   90.00
_cell.angle_beta   90.00
_cell.angle_gamma   90.00
#
_symmetry.space_group_name_H-M   'P 1'
#
loop_
_entity.id
_entity.type
_entity.pdbx_description
1 polymer ?
#
loop_
_entity_poly.entity_id
_entity_poly.type
_entity_poly.pdbx_seq_one_letter_code
_entity_poly.pdbx_strand_id
1 'polypeptide(L)'
;HIMTTGEGTIDIQAKGNISIFDGNTITANANVRMVADETLTIGSIMADGISLTAKKIIDSDTDHININANHLLIKSLDAGAGTQDNMLDISVDRFSASVYDLFIHEADGIQIDDVGEMTVNRVTIHGCLAENTLVDSMSAGIVSTGDVYLHVDSGNTIINQMTSQGNMTIINDSGSIVDHADDQLVDLTAGDEKLITLTVANNIEGKTNDTFLEVADNSTLIAKSTSQGNIHIQGMGSLNLQKLETTDGLIQVKTQNNIFIDYIEAIGNIDLIALSGSILEARDDATVNLKADQSITLTASENIGNPDGKYLDVADLSTVAVSSTAQGDIFIRGEGELIINDASTANGRIDIVANDQIQALNLVSGGDQTLIHNLSGDILIGKILSDDQIVIIADQGAIMDFTNDNLVDLTSGNNKQIILNAFN
;
A
#
# COMPACT_ATOMS: atom_id res chain seq x y z
N HIS A 1 -2.68 -34.62 -25.63
CA HIS A 1 -3.32 -33.48 -26.33
C HIS A 1 -4.81 -33.73 -26.46
N ILE A 2 -5.64 -32.85 -25.89
CA ILE A 2 -7.09 -32.79 -26.09
C ILE A 2 -7.41 -31.48 -26.81
N MET A 3 -8.21 -31.50 -27.87
CA MET A 3 -8.54 -30.30 -28.66
C MET A 3 -9.99 -30.29 -29.12
N THR A 4 -10.60 -29.10 -29.13
CA THR A 4 -11.81 -28.79 -29.91
C THR A 4 -11.49 -27.74 -30.98
N THR A 5 -12.38 -27.59 -31.97
CA THR A 5 -12.29 -26.57 -33.02
C THR A 5 -13.56 -25.74 -33.07
N GLY A 6 -13.47 -24.46 -33.43
CA GLY A 6 -14.63 -23.54 -33.41
C GLY A 6 -15.12 -23.32 -31.97
N GLU A 7 -16.42 -23.08 -31.78
CA GLU A 7 -17.05 -22.77 -30.48
C GLU A 7 -17.20 -23.98 -29.54
N GLY A 8 -16.39 -25.04 -29.71
CA GLY A 8 -16.48 -26.26 -28.92
C GLY A 8 -15.86 -26.07 -27.53
N THR A 9 -16.65 -26.28 -26.48
CA THR A 9 -16.19 -26.26 -25.08
C THR A 9 -15.65 -27.62 -24.63
N ILE A 10 -14.80 -27.64 -23.60
CA ILE A 10 -14.32 -28.88 -22.96
C ILE A 10 -14.79 -28.91 -21.50
N ASP A 11 -15.34 -30.04 -21.07
CA ASP A 11 -15.75 -30.27 -19.68
C ASP A 11 -15.21 -31.62 -19.19
N ILE A 12 -14.32 -31.59 -18.21
CA ILE A 12 -13.65 -32.76 -17.63
C ILE A 12 -13.94 -32.80 -16.14
N GLN A 13 -14.50 -33.92 -15.67
CA GLN A 13 -14.81 -34.12 -14.26
C GLN A 13 -14.32 -35.49 -13.76
N ALA A 14 -13.68 -35.51 -12.59
CA ALA A 14 -13.27 -36.72 -11.90
C ALA A 14 -13.57 -36.66 -10.40
N LYS A 15 -13.98 -37.79 -9.81
CA LYS A 15 -14.16 -37.95 -8.36
C LYS A 15 -12.86 -38.11 -7.57
N GLY A 16 -11.73 -38.00 -8.24
CA GLY A 16 -10.41 -38.14 -7.66
C GLY A 16 -9.51 -37.12 -8.34
N ASN A 17 -8.28 -37.51 -8.62
CA ASN A 17 -7.34 -36.61 -9.28
C ASN A 17 -7.64 -36.49 -10.79
N ILE A 18 -7.33 -35.32 -11.33
CA ILE A 18 -7.05 -35.15 -12.75
C ILE A 18 -5.57 -34.77 -12.85
N SER A 19 -4.79 -35.56 -13.59
CA SER A 19 -3.36 -35.32 -13.78
C SER A 19 -3.09 -35.01 -15.24
N ILE A 20 -2.82 -33.74 -15.53
CA ILE A 20 -2.21 -33.29 -16.78
C ILE A 20 -0.72 -33.19 -16.48
N PHE A 21 0.08 -34.07 -17.08
CA PHE A 21 1.53 -34.01 -16.94
C PHE A 21 2.13 -33.03 -17.94
N ASP A 22 3.36 -32.57 -17.67
CA ASP A 22 4.19 -31.81 -18.60
C ASP A 22 4.16 -32.41 -20.02
N GLY A 23 4.11 -31.53 -21.02
CA GLY A 23 3.94 -31.83 -22.43
C GLY A 23 2.51 -32.21 -22.85
N ASN A 24 1.56 -32.33 -21.91
CA ASN A 24 0.14 -32.49 -22.26
C ASN A 24 -0.56 -31.15 -22.35
N THR A 25 -1.09 -30.86 -23.55
CA THR A 25 -1.89 -29.67 -23.80
C THR A 25 -3.39 -29.98 -23.90
N ILE A 26 -4.22 -29.09 -23.38
CA ILE A 26 -5.65 -28.98 -23.66
C ILE A 26 -5.88 -27.67 -24.42
N THR A 27 -6.60 -27.71 -25.54
CA THR A 27 -6.81 -26.51 -26.37
C THR A 27 -8.27 -26.40 -26.81
N ALA A 28 -8.86 -25.22 -26.64
CA ALA A 28 -10.18 -24.86 -27.15
C ALA A 28 -10.20 -23.39 -27.58
N ASN A 29 -11.11 -22.99 -28.48
CA ASN A 29 -11.37 -21.57 -28.74
C ASN A 29 -12.49 -21.00 -27.85
N ALA A 30 -13.10 -21.85 -27.03
CA ALA A 30 -14.19 -21.53 -26.11
C ALA A 30 -13.83 -22.05 -24.71
N ASN A 31 -14.78 -22.01 -23.77
CA ASN A 31 -14.51 -22.32 -22.37
C ASN A 31 -14.05 -23.78 -22.12
N VAL A 32 -13.10 -23.92 -21.20
CA VAL A 32 -12.65 -25.19 -20.63
C VAL A 32 -13.02 -25.22 -19.14
N ARG A 33 -13.66 -26.31 -18.71
CA ARG A 33 -14.03 -26.56 -17.32
C ARG A 33 -13.39 -27.85 -16.82
N MET A 34 -12.73 -27.77 -15.66
CA MET A 34 -12.07 -28.90 -15.03
C MET A 34 -12.46 -29.01 -13.56
N VAL A 35 -12.97 -30.18 -13.16
CA VAL A 35 -13.37 -30.45 -11.78
C VAL A 35 -12.77 -31.76 -11.28
N ALA A 36 -11.90 -31.66 -10.29
CA ALA A 36 -11.37 -32.79 -9.54
C ALA A 36 -11.86 -32.72 -8.09
N ASP A 37 -12.36 -33.81 -7.52
CA ASP A 37 -12.73 -33.81 -6.08
C ASP A 37 -11.48 -33.78 -5.17
N GLU A 38 -10.29 -34.08 -5.72
CA GLU A 38 -9.02 -34.11 -5.00
C GLU A 38 -8.00 -33.15 -5.65
N THR A 39 -6.94 -33.67 -6.27
CA THR A 39 -5.88 -32.85 -6.89
C THR A 39 -6.08 -32.66 -8.39
N LEU A 40 -5.92 -31.43 -8.87
CA LEU A 40 -5.78 -31.11 -10.28
C LEU A 40 -4.33 -30.71 -10.56
N THR A 41 -3.62 -31.53 -11.32
CA THR A 41 -2.28 -31.18 -11.83
C THR A 41 -2.43 -30.59 -13.23
N ILE A 42 -1.82 -29.44 -13.49
CA ILE A 42 -1.90 -28.70 -14.75
C ILE A 42 -0.58 -28.85 -15.51
N GLY A 43 -0.64 -29.23 -16.79
CA GLY A 43 0.48 -29.11 -17.72
C GLY A 43 0.33 -27.86 -18.56
N SER A 44 -0.53 -27.90 -19.59
CA SER A 44 -0.87 -26.69 -20.36
C SER A 44 -2.34 -26.68 -20.79
N ILE A 45 -3.03 -25.56 -20.58
CA ILE A 45 -4.41 -25.31 -21.02
C ILE A 45 -4.45 -23.95 -21.73
N MET A 46 -4.94 -23.96 -22.96
CA MET A 46 -5.17 -22.76 -23.76
C MET A 46 -6.65 -22.68 -24.17
N ALA A 47 -7.33 -21.60 -23.78
CA ALA A 47 -8.76 -21.43 -24.04
C ALA A 47 -9.19 -19.95 -24.05
N ASP A 48 -10.46 -19.66 -24.33
CA ASP A 48 -11.02 -18.32 -24.10
C ASP A 48 -11.24 -18.06 -22.60
N GLY A 49 -12.00 -18.96 -21.94
CA GLY A 49 -12.20 -18.96 -20.50
C GLY A 49 -11.84 -20.32 -19.88
N ILE A 50 -11.24 -20.30 -18.68
CA ILE A 50 -10.82 -21.51 -17.97
C ILE A 50 -11.40 -21.49 -16.55
N SER A 51 -12.19 -22.51 -16.20
CA SER A 51 -12.70 -22.74 -14.85
C SER A 51 -12.10 -24.00 -14.24
N LEU A 52 -11.35 -23.82 -13.15
CA LEU A 52 -10.69 -24.91 -12.41
C LEU A 52 -11.31 -25.05 -11.03
N THR A 53 -11.72 -26.26 -10.66
CA THR A 53 -12.18 -26.58 -9.30
C THR A 53 -11.49 -27.84 -8.79
N ALA A 54 -10.79 -27.72 -7.65
CA ALA A 54 -10.15 -28.84 -6.97
C ALA A 54 -10.02 -28.58 -5.47
N LYS A 55 -9.56 -29.57 -4.67
CA LYS A 55 -9.04 -29.28 -3.32
C LYS A 55 -7.65 -28.67 -3.37
N LYS A 56 -6.87 -29.06 -4.38
CA LYS A 56 -5.51 -28.59 -4.61
C LYS A 56 -5.26 -28.49 -6.10
N ILE A 57 -4.71 -27.37 -6.56
CA ILE A 57 -4.28 -27.18 -7.94
C ILE A 57 -2.76 -27.00 -7.94
N ILE A 58 -2.06 -27.76 -8.77
CA ILE A 58 -0.59 -27.80 -8.78
C ILE A 58 -0.12 -27.69 -10.22
N ASP A 59 0.91 -26.90 -10.44
CA ASP A 59 1.73 -26.99 -11.65
C ASP A 59 2.42 -28.38 -11.73
N SER A 60 2.45 -28.96 -12.93
CA SER A 60 3.16 -30.18 -13.26
C SER A 60 4.66 -29.97 -13.54
N ASP A 61 5.06 -28.75 -13.88
CA ASP A 61 6.44 -28.33 -14.15
C ASP A 61 6.76 -27.03 -13.41
N THR A 62 7.76 -26.24 -13.86
CA THR A 62 8.25 -25.02 -13.20
C THR A 62 8.59 -23.88 -14.17
N ASP A 63 8.53 -24.11 -15.49
CA ASP A 63 9.23 -23.27 -16.47
C ASP A 63 8.35 -22.87 -17.67
N HIS A 64 7.07 -23.28 -17.70
CA HIS A 64 6.18 -23.01 -18.82
C HIS A 64 4.85 -22.46 -18.38
N ILE A 65 4.28 -21.55 -19.18
CA ILE A 65 2.90 -21.08 -19.01
C ILE A 65 1.94 -22.27 -18.97
N ASN A 66 1.36 -22.49 -17.80
CA ASN A 66 0.38 -23.53 -17.56
C ASN A 66 -0.99 -23.16 -18.13
N ILE A 67 -1.35 -21.87 -18.05
CA ILE A 67 -2.68 -21.38 -18.41
C ILE A 67 -2.54 -20.15 -19.30
N ASN A 68 -3.13 -20.19 -20.50
CA ASN A 68 -3.23 -19.04 -21.39
C ASN A 68 -4.72 -18.84 -21.78
N ALA A 69 -5.33 -17.75 -21.33
CA ALA A 69 -6.74 -17.48 -21.57
C ALA A 69 -7.12 -16.01 -21.35
N ASN A 70 -8.25 -15.56 -21.89
CA ASN A 70 -8.76 -14.22 -21.58
C ASN A 70 -9.31 -14.17 -20.14
N HIS A 71 -9.92 -15.25 -19.67
CA HIS A 71 -10.56 -15.32 -18.35
C HIS A 71 -10.17 -16.58 -17.59
N LEU A 72 -9.78 -16.43 -16.31
CA LEU A 72 -9.47 -17.55 -15.43
C LEU A 72 -10.26 -17.48 -14.12
N LEU A 73 -10.89 -18.60 -13.78
CA LEU A 73 -11.58 -18.84 -12.52
C LEU A 73 -10.94 -20.00 -11.78
N ILE A 74 -10.50 -19.76 -10.56
CA ILE A 74 -9.97 -20.81 -9.69
C ILE A 74 -10.81 -20.97 -8.44
N LYS A 75 -11.20 -22.22 -8.15
CA LYS A 75 -11.82 -22.61 -6.88
C LYS A 75 -11.00 -23.72 -6.24
N SER A 76 -10.32 -23.41 -5.15
CA SER A 76 -9.58 -24.39 -4.35
C SER A 76 -10.22 -24.54 -2.97
N LEU A 77 -10.59 -25.78 -2.61
CA LEU A 77 -11.39 -26.05 -1.42
C LEU A 77 -10.58 -26.42 -0.16
N ASP A 78 -9.26 -26.58 -0.26
CA ASP A 78 -8.45 -27.07 0.87
C ASP A 78 -7.01 -26.52 0.88
N ALA A 79 -6.15 -26.88 -0.07
CA ALA A 79 -4.71 -26.57 -0.02
C ALA A 79 -4.29 -25.39 -0.90
N GLY A 80 -5.19 -24.81 -1.67
CA GLY A 80 -4.87 -23.67 -2.54
C GLY A 80 -4.52 -24.03 -3.99
N ALA A 81 -3.93 -23.07 -4.68
CA ALA A 81 -3.50 -23.16 -6.07
C ALA A 81 -2.06 -22.65 -6.19
N GLY A 82 -1.16 -23.49 -6.73
CA GLY A 82 0.27 -23.24 -6.72
C GLY A 82 0.89 -23.42 -5.33
N THR A 83 2.19 -23.19 -5.24
CA THR A 83 3.00 -23.16 -4.00
C THR A 83 4.11 -22.12 -4.14
N GLN A 84 4.72 -21.71 -3.03
CA GLN A 84 5.84 -20.76 -3.06
C GLN A 84 7.04 -21.23 -3.91
N ASP A 85 7.32 -22.53 -3.91
CA ASP A 85 8.42 -23.13 -4.69
C ASP A 85 8.02 -23.47 -6.14
N ASN A 86 6.72 -23.46 -6.42
CA ASN A 86 6.17 -23.81 -7.72
C ASN A 86 4.79 -23.16 -7.91
N MET A 87 4.79 -21.94 -8.45
CA MET A 87 3.59 -21.15 -8.69
C MET A 87 2.81 -21.72 -9.88
N LEU A 88 1.56 -21.31 -10.06
CA LEU A 88 0.93 -21.53 -11.37
C LEU A 88 1.36 -20.40 -12.31
N ASP A 89 2.05 -20.77 -13.38
CA ASP A 89 2.43 -19.85 -14.46
C ASP A 89 1.24 -19.60 -15.38
N ILE A 90 0.84 -18.35 -15.52
CA ILE A 90 -0.35 -17.96 -16.27
C ILE A 90 -0.07 -16.74 -17.18
N SER A 91 -0.89 -16.59 -18.21
CA SER A 91 -0.97 -15.39 -19.05
C SER A 91 -2.45 -15.14 -19.30
N VAL A 92 -3.06 -14.29 -18.48
CA VAL A 92 -4.51 -14.05 -18.51
C VAL A 92 -4.91 -12.60 -18.35
N ASP A 93 -5.89 -12.16 -19.14
CA ASP A 93 -6.36 -10.77 -19.07
C ASP A 93 -7.11 -10.50 -17.76
N ARG A 94 -8.00 -11.42 -17.35
CA ARG A 94 -8.81 -11.27 -16.14
C ARG A 94 -8.88 -12.53 -15.30
N PHE A 95 -8.78 -12.34 -13.99
CA PHE A 95 -8.68 -13.41 -13.02
C PHE A 95 -9.55 -13.20 -11.80
N SER A 96 -10.16 -14.29 -11.35
CA SER A 96 -10.90 -14.37 -10.09
C SER A 96 -10.66 -15.70 -9.40
N ALA A 97 -10.54 -15.69 -8.07
CA ALA A 97 -10.23 -16.90 -7.32
C ALA A 97 -10.89 -16.95 -5.93
N SER A 98 -11.33 -18.15 -5.54
CA SER A 98 -11.74 -18.50 -4.17
C SER A 98 -10.92 -19.70 -3.72
N VAL A 99 -9.93 -19.49 -2.86
CA VAL A 99 -8.91 -20.50 -2.55
C VAL A 99 -8.55 -20.53 -1.07
N TYR A 100 -7.78 -21.55 -0.67
CA TYR A 100 -7.06 -21.52 0.60
C TYR A 100 -5.81 -20.66 0.47
N ASP A 101 -4.75 -21.13 -0.18
CA ASP A 101 -3.59 -20.31 -0.57
C ASP A 101 -3.59 -20.04 -2.08
N LEU A 102 -2.93 -18.96 -2.50
CA LEU A 102 -2.77 -18.58 -3.90
C LEU A 102 -1.34 -18.22 -4.23
N PHE A 103 -0.72 -18.92 -5.19
CA PHE A 103 0.61 -18.62 -5.69
C PHE A 103 0.58 -18.60 -7.21
N ILE A 104 0.67 -17.40 -7.77
CA ILE A 104 0.51 -17.12 -9.19
C ILE A 104 1.74 -16.38 -9.71
N HIS A 105 2.24 -16.83 -10.86
CA HIS A 105 3.19 -16.10 -11.67
C HIS A 105 2.52 -15.74 -13.01
N GLU A 106 2.48 -14.46 -13.35
CA GLU A 106 1.74 -13.91 -14.49
C GLU A 106 2.71 -13.20 -15.46
N ALA A 107 2.53 -13.43 -16.76
CA ALA A 107 3.50 -12.99 -17.76
C ALA A 107 3.36 -11.51 -18.20
N ASP A 108 2.14 -11.03 -18.47
CA ASP A 108 1.94 -9.81 -19.26
C ASP A 108 0.91 -8.80 -18.70
N GLY A 109 0.49 -8.99 -17.46
CA GLY A 109 -0.34 -8.08 -16.70
C GLY A 109 -1.73 -8.65 -16.51
N ILE A 110 -2.41 -8.25 -15.44
CA ILE A 110 -3.62 -8.96 -15.02
C ILE A 110 -4.63 -8.01 -14.39
N GLN A 111 -5.89 -8.26 -14.69
CA GLN A 111 -7.03 -7.62 -14.03
C GLN A 111 -7.65 -8.59 -13.02
N ILE A 112 -7.62 -8.22 -11.75
CA ILE A 112 -8.29 -8.95 -10.67
C ILE A 112 -9.73 -8.41 -10.52
N ASP A 113 -10.69 -9.08 -11.14
CA ASP A 113 -12.07 -8.58 -11.30
C ASP A 113 -13.07 -9.73 -11.63
N ASP A 114 -14.34 -9.40 -11.88
CA ASP A 114 -15.37 -10.34 -12.32
C ASP A 114 -15.09 -10.89 -13.73
N VAL A 115 -14.83 -12.19 -13.78
CA VAL A 115 -14.63 -12.96 -15.02
C VAL A 115 -15.94 -13.31 -15.73
N GLY A 116 -17.09 -12.99 -15.13
CA GLY A 116 -18.42 -13.28 -15.66
C GLY A 116 -18.80 -14.76 -15.58
N GLU A 117 -19.83 -15.13 -16.35
CA GLU A 117 -20.31 -16.51 -16.43
C GLU A 117 -19.51 -17.33 -17.44
N MET A 118 -18.95 -18.46 -17.00
CA MET A 118 -18.33 -19.45 -17.86
C MET A 118 -19.25 -20.63 -18.14
N THR A 119 -19.67 -20.75 -19.40
CA THR A 119 -20.59 -21.82 -19.83
C THR A 119 -19.88 -22.92 -20.59
N VAL A 120 -20.20 -24.18 -20.27
CA VAL A 120 -19.75 -25.36 -21.05
C VAL A 120 -20.90 -26.31 -21.39
N ASN A 121 -20.74 -27.02 -22.51
CA ASN A 121 -21.65 -28.06 -22.98
C ASN A 121 -21.26 -29.43 -22.38
N ARG A 122 -22.14 -30.01 -21.56
CA ARG A 122 -21.93 -31.36 -21.00
C ARG A 122 -22.64 -32.42 -21.83
N VAL A 123 -21.92 -33.49 -22.16
CA VAL A 123 -22.51 -34.72 -22.70
C VAL A 123 -22.99 -35.61 -21.55
N THR A 124 -24.25 -36.03 -21.60
CA THR A 124 -24.85 -36.92 -20.59
C THR A 124 -24.46 -38.38 -20.82
N ILE A 125 -24.84 -39.25 -19.89
CA ILE A 125 -24.67 -40.71 -20.00
C ILE A 125 -25.36 -41.33 -21.23
N HIS A 126 -26.27 -40.60 -21.88
CA HIS A 126 -26.98 -41.04 -23.08
C HIS A 126 -26.36 -40.49 -24.38
N GLY A 127 -25.23 -39.78 -24.30
CA GLY A 127 -24.56 -39.21 -25.47
C GLY A 127 -25.26 -37.99 -26.07
N CYS A 128 -26.29 -37.46 -25.41
CA CYS A 128 -26.92 -36.18 -25.76
C CYS A 128 -26.37 -35.05 -24.89
N LEU A 129 -26.54 -33.81 -25.34
CA LEU A 129 -26.26 -32.63 -24.52
C LEU A 129 -27.19 -32.60 -23.29
N ALA A 130 -26.67 -32.14 -22.17
CA ALA A 130 -27.45 -31.85 -20.97
C ALA A 130 -28.48 -30.75 -21.28
N GLU A 131 -29.66 -30.84 -20.66
CA GLU A 131 -30.74 -29.85 -20.87
C GLU A 131 -30.35 -28.45 -20.41
N ASN A 132 -29.49 -28.36 -19.40
CA ASN A 132 -28.93 -27.09 -18.91
C ASN A 132 -27.43 -27.05 -19.21
N THR A 133 -26.98 -25.94 -19.78
CA THR A 133 -25.57 -25.58 -19.81
C THR A 133 -25.05 -25.44 -18.39
N LEU A 134 -23.85 -25.93 -18.14
CA LEU A 134 -23.21 -25.69 -16.86
C LEU A 134 -22.65 -24.29 -16.88
N VAL A 135 -22.86 -23.58 -15.78
CA VAL A 135 -22.42 -22.20 -15.60
C VAL A 135 -21.59 -22.19 -14.32
N ASP A 136 -20.32 -21.81 -14.45
CA ASP A 136 -19.48 -21.45 -13.33
C ASP A 136 -19.34 -19.92 -13.29
N SER A 137 -19.51 -19.33 -12.12
CA SER A 137 -19.25 -17.91 -11.86
C SER A 137 -18.78 -17.74 -10.42
N MET A 138 -18.23 -16.58 -10.09
CA MET A 138 -17.95 -16.18 -8.70
C MET A 138 -18.00 -14.65 -8.55
N SER A 139 -17.90 -14.17 -7.32
CA SER A 139 -17.74 -12.73 -7.05
C SER A 139 -16.41 -12.22 -7.59
N ALA A 140 -16.38 -10.96 -8.03
CA ALA A 140 -15.17 -10.29 -8.52
C ALA A 140 -13.98 -10.46 -7.56
N GLY A 141 -12.79 -10.62 -8.14
CA GLY A 141 -11.53 -10.54 -7.43
C GLY A 141 -11.05 -11.83 -6.78
N ILE A 142 -10.21 -11.71 -5.75
CA ILE A 142 -9.60 -12.84 -5.03
C ILE A 142 -10.10 -12.90 -3.59
N VAL A 143 -10.52 -14.10 -3.16
CA VAL A 143 -10.83 -14.43 -1.77
C VAL A 143 -9.99 -15.64 -1.35
N SER A 144 -9.11 -15.42 -0.39
CA SER A 144 -8.16 -16.41 0.13
C SER A 144 -8.31 -16.57 1.65
N THR A 145 -8.36 -17.81 2.15
CA THR A 145 -8.32 -18.07 3.61
C THR A 145 -6.89 -18.27 4.14
N GLY A 146 -5.90 -18.17 3.27
CA GLY A 146 -4.48 -18.29 3.56
C GLY A 146 -3.72 -17.19 2.84
N ASP A 147 -2.48 -17.45 2.45
CA ASP A 147 -1.61 -16.45 1.83
C ASP A 147 -1.98 -16.20 0.36
N VAL A 148 -1.69 -15.00 -0.12
CA VAL A 148 -1.75 -14.63 -1.53
C VAL A 148 -0.38 -14.13 -1.97
N TYR A 149 0.14 -14.74 -3.02
CA TYR A 149 1.36 -14.34 -3.69
C TYR A 149 1.08 -14.22 -5.19
N LEU A 150 1.21 -13.01 -5.71
CA LEU A 150 1.07 -12.68 -7.13
C LEU A 150 2.35 -12.02 -7.61
N HIS A 151 3.04 -12.64 -8.55
CA HIS A 151 4.20 -12.06 -9.23
C HIS A 151 3.87 -11.88 -10.70
N VAL A 152 4.05 -10.67 -11.20
CA VAL A 152 3.77 -10.25 -12.57
C VAL A 152 5.07 -9.78 -13.22
N ASP A 153 5.50 -10.46 -14.28
CA ASP A 153 6.72 -10.13 -15.03
C ASP A 153 6.60 -8.76 -15.71
N SER A 154 5.46 -8.54 -16.38
CA SER A 154 5.23 -7.31 -17.11
C SER A 154 3.79 -6.83 -17.13
N GLY A 155 3.61 -5.54 -17.43
CA GLY A 155 2.28 -4.94 -17.41
C GLY A 155 1.80 -4.58 -16.00
N ASN A 156 0.58 -4.07 -15.92
CA ASN A 156 0.01 -3.61 -14.66
C ASN A 156 -0.80 -4.73 -13.99
N THR A 157 -0.84 -4.69 -12.67
CA THR A 157 -1.83 -5.42 -11.87
C THR A 157 -2.97 -4.45 -11.56
N ILE A 158 -4.15 -4.68 -12.14
CA ILE A 158 -5.33 -3.85 -11.95
C ILE A 158 -6.27 -4.55 -10.97
N ILE A 159 -6.59 -3.92 -9.83
CA ILE A 159 -7.22 -4.62 -8.70
C ILE A 159 -8.59 -4.03 -8.41
N ASN A 160 -9.63 -4.86 -8.49
CA ASN A 160 -10.96 -4.50 -7.99
C ASN A 160 -11.14 -4.94 -6.52
N GLN A 161 -10.71 -6.14 -6.17
CA GLN A 161 -10.71 -6.60 -4.77
C GLN A 161 -9.82 -7.82 -4.57
N MET A 162 -9.05 -7.82 -3.50
CA MET A 162 -8.34 -8.97 -2.95
C MET A 162 -8.49 -9.01 -1.44
N THR A 163 -9.01 -10.13 -0.95
CA THR A 163 -9.13 -10.42 0.49
C THR A 163 -8.35 -11.70 0.80
N SER A 164 -7.46 -11.62 1.78
CA SER A 164 -6.68 -12.74 2.31
C SER A 164 -6.82 -12.77 3.83
N GLN A 165 -6.92 -13.97 4.44
CA GLN A 165 -6.76 -14.13 5.89
C GLN A 165 -5.29 -14.31 6.30
N GLY A 166 -4.41 -14.53 5.31
CA GLY A 166 -2.96 -14.61 5.45
C GLY A 166 -2.27 -13.31 5.04
N ASN A 167 -0.98 -13.44 4.71
CA ASN A 167 -0.20 -12.36 4.12
C ASN A 167 -0.54 -12.20 2.64
N MET A 168 -0.34 -10.99 2.14
CA MET A 168 -0.52 -10.66 0.74
C MET A 168 0.78 -10.09 0.19
N THR A 169 1.28 -10.67 -0.90
CA THR A 169 2.46 -10.19 -1.62
C THR A 169 2.12 -10.00 -3.08
N ILE A 170 2.35 -8.80 -3.60
CA ILE A 170 2.17 -8.46 -5.01
C ILE A 170 3.48 -7.86 -5.52
N ILE A 171 4.01 -8.45 -6.59
CA ILE A 171 5.26 -8.02 -7.21
C ILE A 171 4.99 -7.77 -8.69
N ASN A 172 5.32 -6.58 -9.17
CA ASN A 172 5.35 -6.24 -10.59
C ASN A 172 6.80 -5.87 -10.96
N ASP A 173 7.49 -6.77 -11.68
CA ASP A 173 8.87 -6.54 -12.14
C ASP A 173 8.94 -5.40 -13.16
N SER A 174 7.85 -5.20 -13.91
CA SER A 174 7.58 -3.97 -14.63
C SER A 174 6.11 -3.56 -14.49
N GLY A 175 5.80 -2.29 -14.69
CA GLY A 175 4.45 -1.75 -14.55
C GLY A 175 4.09 -1.32 -13.12
N SER A 176 2.80 -1.08 -12.92
CA SER A 176 2.20 -0.51 -11.71
C SER A 176 1.18 -1.46 -11.07
N ILE A 177 0.88 -1.23 -9.80
CA ILE A 177 -0.37 -1.71 -9.19
C ILE A 177 -1.37 -0.55 -9.26
N VAL A 178 -2.54 -0.81 -9.81
CA VAL A 178 -3.55 0.21 -10.08
C VAL A 178 -4.91 -0.23 -9.56
N ASP A 179 -5.60 0.62 -8.83
CA ASP A 179 -7.01 0.37 -8.50
C ASP A 179 -7.86 0.27 -9.79
N HIS A 180 -8.80 -0.68 -9.80
CA HIS A 180 -9.69 -0.93 -10.91
C HIS A 180 -10.74 0.17 -11.09
N ALA A 181 -11.40 0.61 -10.02
CA ALA A 181 -12.58 1.44 -10.06
C ALA A 181 -12.32 2.76 -9.34
N ASP A 182 -12.61 3.88 -10.01
CA ASP A 182 -12.54 5.23 -9.44
C ASP A 182 -13.61 5.43 -8.34
N ASP A 183 -13.37 4.80 -7.18
CA ASP A 183 -14.22 4.75 -6.00
C ASP A 183 -13.38 4.66 -4.70
N GLN A 184 -14.04 4.43 -3.56
CA GLN A 184 -13.40 4.37 -2.23
C GLN A 184 -13.70 3.04 -1.53
N LEU A 185 -14.00 2.00 -2.29
CA LEU A 185 -14.18 0.66 -1.76
C LEU A 185 -12.81 0.05 -1.48
N VAL A 186 -12.75 -0.81 -0.46
CA VAL A 186 -11.48 -1.45 -0.11
C VAL A 186 -11.06 -2.43 -1.21
N ASP A 187 -9.87 -2.19 -1.78
CA ASP A 187 -9.24 -3.11 -2.73
C ASP A 187 -8.49 -4.22 -2.01
N LEU A 188 -7.65 -3.86 -1.03
CA LEU A 188 -6.76 -4.81 -0.36
C LEU A 188 -7.15 -5.03 1.10
N THR A 189 -7.43 -6.28 1.45
CA THR A 189 -7.63 -6.73 2.84
C THR A 189 -6.74 -7.93 3.13
N ALA A 190 -5.90 -7.81 4.15
CA ALA A 190 -5.20 -8.94 4.76
C ALA A 190 -5.79 -9.25 6.15
N GLY A 191 -5.49 -10.44 6.70
CA GLY A 191 -5.96 -10.80 8.04
C GLY A 191 -5.38 -9.92 9.14
N ASP A 192 -5.94 -10.01 10.35
CA ASP A 192 -5.43 -9.27 11.51
C ASP A 192 -3.92 -9.53 11.72
N GLU A 193 -3.16 -8.45 11.90
CA GLU A 193 -1.69 -8.47 12.06
C GLU A 193 -0.93 -9.09 10.86
N LYS A 194 -1.58 -9.29 9.72
CA LYS A 194 -0.94 -9.77 8.49
C LYS A 194 -0.38 -8.63 7.68
N LEU A 195 0.65 -8.96 6.91
CA LEU A 195 1.40 -8.01 6.11
C LEU A 195 0.88 -7.99 4.68
N ILE A 196 0.66 -6.78 4.16
CA ILE A 196 0.54 -6.49 2.73
C ILE A 196 1.90 -6.00 2.26
N THR A 197 2.47 -6.66 1.25
CA THR A 197 3.75 -6.29 0.62
C THR A 197 3.52 -5.98 -0.85
N LEU A 198 3.83 -4.75 -1.26
CA LEU A 198 3.69 -4.27 -2.63
C LEU A 198 5.08 -3.89 -3.16
N THR A 199 5.53 -4.51 -4.24
CA THR A 199 6.77 -4.12 -4.93
C THR A 199 6.48 -3.92 -6.40
N VAL A 200 6.73 -2.72 -6.91
CA VAL A 200 6.44 -2.36 -8.30
C VAL A 200 7.64 -1.70 -8.95
N ALA A 201 7.73 -1.75 -10.27
CA ALA A 201 8.66 -0.90 -11.01
C ALA A 201 8.23 0.56 -11.01
N ASN A 202 6.93 0.80 -11.18
CA ASN A 202 6.37 2.12 -11.38
C ASN A 202 5.49 2.58 -10.20
N ASN A 203 4.19 2.80 -10.41
CA ASN A 203 3.31 3.41 -9.42
C ASN A 203 2.54 2.37 -8.60
N ILE A 204 2.12 2.81 -7.42
CA ILE A 204 0.98 2.26 -6.68
C ILE A 204 -0.03 3.39 -6.61
N GLU A 205 -1.14 3.30 -7.35
CA GLU A 205 -2.05 4.43 -7.52
C GLU A 205 -3.50 4.03 -7.88
N GLY A 206 -4.41 4.97 -7.75
CA GLY A 206 -5.78 4.87 -8.28
C GLY A 206 -5.93 5.40 -9.71
N LYS A 207 -7.16 5.42 -10.21
CA LYS A 207 -7.49 5.96 -11.54
C LYS A 207 -8.14 7.33 -11.51
N THR A 208 -7.63 8.22 -12.37
CA THR A 208 -8.27 9.49 -12.77
C THR A 208 -8.62 10.45 -11.64
N ASN A 209 -9.77 10.32 -10.96
CA ASN A 209 -10.24 11.27 -9.93
C ASN A 209 -9.93 10.80 -8.51
N ASP A 210 -9.99 9.49 -8.24
CA ASP A 210 -9.37 8.84 -7.10
C ASP A 210 -7.97 8.39 -7.50
N THR A 211 -6.97 8.94 -6.84
CA THR A 211 -5.57 8.70 -7.16
C THR A 211 -4.95 7.66 -6.25
N PHE A 212 -5.73 7.04 -5.36
CA PHE A 212 -5.25 6.14 -4.32
C PHE A 212 -5.61 4.68 -4.62
N LEU A 213 -4.80 3.77 -4.08
CA LEU A 213 -5.19 2.37 -3.88
C LEU A 213 -5.75 2.22 -2.46
N GLU A 214 -6.93 1.62 -2.32
CA GLU A 214 -7.62 1.49 -1.05
C GLU A 214 -7.21 0.26 -0.25
N VAL A 215 -6.86 0.48 1.02
CA VAL A 215 -6.40 -0.56 1.93
C VAL A 215 -7.27 -0.60 3.18
N ALA A 216 -7.60 -1.81 3.63
CA ALA A 216 -8.46 -2.04 4.79
C ALA A 216 -7.93 -1.40 6.09
N ASP A 217 -8.85 -1.12 7.01
CA ASP A 217 -8.52 -0.63 8.36
C ASP A 217 -7.54 -1.56 9.10
N ASN A 218 -6.63 -0.97 9.87
CA ASN A 218 -5.58 -1.61 10.66
C ASN A 218 -4.59 -2.47 9.85
N SER A 219 -4.55 -2.31 8.53
CA SER A 219 -3.59 -3.03 7.70
C SER A 219 -2.15 -2.64 8.03
N THR A 220 -1.26 -3.63 7.93
CA THR A 220 0.19 -3.44 8.02
C THR A 220 0.80 -3.53 6.64
N LEU A 221 1.66 -2.56 6.29
CA LEU A 221 2.04 -2.33 4.91
C LEU A 221 3.55 -2.14 4.72
N ILE A 222 4.08 -2.83 3.71
CA ILE A 222 5.34 -2.51 3.04
C ILE A 222 5.01 -2.20 1.57
N ALA A 223 5.50 -1.08 1.06
CA ALA A 223 5.31 -0.69 -0.34
C ALA A 223 6.58 -0.08 -0.93
N LYS A 224 6.93 -0.47 -2.16
CA LYS A 224 8.15 0.00 -2.82
C LYS A 224 7.97 0.20 -4.32
N SER A 225 8.36 1.37 -4.81
CA SER A 225 8.67 1.61 -6.22
C SER A 225 10.18 1.43 -6.44
N THR A 226 10.56 0.61 -7.42
CA THR A 226 11.97 0.23 -7.66
C THR A 226 12.62 0.97 -8.82
N SER A 227 11.85 1.59 -9.73
CA SER A 227 12.37 2.34 -10.88
C SER A 227 11.89 3.78 -10.88
N GLN A 228 10.66 4.04 -11.33
CA GLN A 228 10.07 5.39 -11.38
C GLN A 228 8.58 5.32 -11.07
N GLY A 229 8.17 5.88 -9.93
CA GLY A 229 6.77 6.05 -9.66
C GLY A 229 6.46 6.55 -8.27
N ASN A 230 5.21 6.97 -8.11
CA ASN A 230 4.63 7.43 -6.87
C ASN A 230 3.99 6.26 -6.12
N ILE A 231 3.84 6.44 -4.81
CA ILE A 231 3.03 5.57 -3.98
C ILE A 231 1.89 6.40 -3.41
N HIS A 232 0.67 6.15 -3.84
CA HIS A 232 -0.55 6.77 -3.36
C HIS A 232 -1.44 5.70 -2.71
N ILE A 233 -1.59 5.77 -1.38
CA ILE A 233 -2.35 4.78 -0.61
C ILE A 233 -3.40 5.45 0.27
N GLN A 234 -4.63 4.94 0.22
CA GLN A 234 -5.73 5.38 1.07
C GLN A 234 -6.12 4.28 2.06
N GLY A 235 -5.91 4.52 3.34
CA GLY A 235 -6.42 3.65 4.40
C GLY A 235 -7.86 3.98 4.73
N MET A 236 -8.75 2.98 4.63
CA MET A 236 -10.16 3.14 5.00
C MET A 236 -10.40 3.23 6.51
N GLY A 237 -9.34 3.08 7.31
CA GLY A 237 -9.29 3.33 8.75
C GLY A 237 -7.91 3.81 9.16
N SER A 238 -7.25 3.15 10.12
CA SER A 238 -5.84 3.39 10.45
C SER A 238 -4.91 2.53 9.59
N LEU A 239 -3.66 2.95 9.40
CA LEU A 239 -2.61 2.14 8.76
C LEU A 239 -1.35 2.03 9.62
N ASN A 240 -0.70 0.87 9.57
CA ASN A 240 0.64 0.64 10.12
C ASN A 240 1.65 0.53 8.97
N LEU A 241 2.42 1.59 8.75
CA LEU A 241 3.39 1.70 7.66
C LEU A 241 4.77 1.22 8.14
N GLN A 242 5.10 -0.04 7.86
CA GLN A 242 6.42 -0.59 8.22
C GLN A 242 7.52 -0.04 7.32
N LYS A 243 7.24 0.07 6.03
CA LYS A 243 8.24 0.57 5.08
C LYS A 243 7.61 1.05 3.78
N LEU A 244 7.71 2.34 3.50
CA LEU A 244 7.36 2.89 2.18
C LEU A 244 8.60 3.49 1.53
N GLU A 245 8.92 3.10 0.29
CA GLU A 245 10.12 3.56 -0.43
C GLU A 245 9.83 3.90 -1.89
N THR A 246 10.35 5.03 -2.36
CA THR A 246 10.42 5.34 -3.80
C THR A 246 11.85 5.70 -4.21
N THR A 247 12.17 5.46 -5.48
CA THR A 247 13.47 5.76 -6.09
C THR A 247 13.48 7.07 -6.89
N ASP A 248 12.34 7.72 -7.09
CA ASP A 248 12.19 8.97 -7.87
C ASP A 248 10.94 9.77 -7.47
N GLY A 249 9.81 9.07 -7.25
CA GLY A 249 8.49 9.69 -7.05
C GLY A 249 8.19 10.15 -5.62
N LEU A 250 6.97 10.65 -5.44
CA LEU A 250 6.44 11.05 -4.13
C LEU A 250 5.71 9.90 -3.44
N ILE A 251 5.54 10.02 -2.13
CA ILE A 251 4.72 9.13 -1.32
C ILE A 251 3.58 9.95 -0.74
N GLN A 252 2.34 9.58 -1.06
CA GLN A 252 1.14 10.15 -0.49
C GLN A 252 0.35 9.07 0.25
N VAL A 253 0.08 9.30 1.54
CA VAL A 253 -0.78 8.41 2.32
C VAL A 253 -1.90 9.22 2.95
N LYS A 254 -3.12 8.73 2.78
CA LYS A 254 -4.32 9.33 3.38
C LYS A 254 -5.05 8.27 4.18
N THR A 255 -5.45 8.57 5.40
CA THR A 255 -6.20 7.64 6.25
C THR A 255 -7.40 8.34 6.88
N GLN A 256 -8.44 7.57 7.20
CA GLN A 256 -9.58 8.09 7.97
C GLN A 256 -9.20 8.35 9.42
N ASN A 257 -8.38 7.47 10.00
CA ASN A 257 -7.96 7.53 11.41
C ASN A 257 -6.44 7.78 11.51
N ASN A 258 -5.70 6.91 12.20
CA ASN A 258 -4.29 7.14 12.52
C ASN A 258 -3.36 6.65 11.41
N ILE A 259 -2.18 7.24 11.33
CA ILE A 259 -1.04 6.70 10.58
C ILE A 259 0.03 6.36 11.61
N PHE A 260 0.45 5.10 11.68
CA PHE A 260 1.61 4.67 12.47
C PHE A 260 2.79 4.44 11.53
N ILE A 261 3.93 5.07 11.80
CA ILE A 261 5.09 5.12 10.91
C ILE A 261 6.29 4.42 11.55
N ASP A 262 6.86 3.44 10.86
CA ASP A 262 8.19 2.90 11.17
C ASP A 262 9.23 3.59 10.25
N TYR A 263 9.06 3.48 8.93
CA TYR A 263 9.98 4.09 7.95
C TYR A 263 9.31 4.50 6.63
N ILE A 264 9.58 5.72 6.17
CA ILE A 264 9.18 6.24 4.84
C ILE A 264 10.34 7.02 4.22
N GLU A 265 10.73 6.64 3.01
CA GLU A 265 11.75 7.34 2.21
C GLU A 265 11.23 7.66 0.81
N ALA A 266 11.25 8.93 0.44
CA ALA A 266 10.93 9.39 -0.90
C ALA A 266 12.04 10.26 -1.49
N ILE A 267 12.31 10.10 -2.77
CA ILE A 267 13.09 11.09 -3.52
C ILE A 267 12.20 12.31 -3.87
N GLY A 268 10.90 12.08 -4.01
CA GLY A 268 9.91 13.15 -4.10
C GLY A 268 9.50 13.72 -2.75
N ASN A 269 8.25 14.16 -2.67
CA ASN A 269 7.62 14.60 -1.43
C ASN A 269 7.13 13.41 -0.60
N ILE A 270 6.98 13.64 0.69
CA ILE A 270 6.16 12.79 1.57
C ILE A 270 4.97 13.62 2.02
N ASP A 271 3.75 13.20 1.65
CA ASP A 271 2.50 13.87 2.02
C ASP A 271 1.59 12.91 2.80
N LEU A 272 1.44 13.13 4.11
CA LEU A 272 0.65 12.26 4.99
C LEU A 272 -0.57 13.00 5.56
N ILE A 273 -1.75 12.40 5.45
CA ILE A 273 -3.02 12.98 5.89
C ILE A 273 -3.80 11.99 6.76
N ALA A 274 -3.93 12.28 8.06
CA ALA A 274 -4.81 11.59 8.99
C ALA A 274 -6.08 12.42 9.22
N LEU A 275 -7.18 12.09 8.54
CA LEU A 275 -8.38 12.95 8.46
C LEU A 275 -9.04 13.20 9.82
N SER A 276 -9.14 12.16 10.66
CA SER A 276 -9.76 12.24 11.99
C SER A 276 -8.85 11.71 13.10
N GLY A 277 -7.58 11.41 12.78
CA GLY A 277 -6.64 10.82 13.72
C GLY A 277 -5.32 11.57 13.81
N SER A 278 -4.34 10.87 14.36
CA SER A 278 -2.96 11.31 14.58
C SER A 278 -1.99 10.69 13.56
N ILE A 279 -0.84 11.33 13.37
CA ILE A 279 0.33 10.76 12.69
C ILE A 279 1.37 10.46 13.76
N LEU A 280 1.67 9.19 13.97
CA LEU A 280 2.40 8.71 15.14
C LEU A 280 3.59 7.84 14.72
N GLU A 281 4.62 7.85 15.54
CA GLU A 281 5.72 6.90 15.44
C GLU A 281 5.22 5.52 15.90
N ALA A 282 5.47 4.47 15.11
CA ALA A 282 5.02 3.11 15.37
C ALA A 282 5.83 2.41 16.47
N ARG A 283 7.12 2.76 16.59
CA ARG A 283 8.04 2.21 17.58
C ARG A 283 8.88 3.33 18.14
N ASP A 284 8.92 3.43 19.46
CA ASP A 284 9.77 4.38 20.16
C ASP A 284 11.25 4.00 19.99
N ASP A 285 11.89 4.60 18.99
CA ASP A 285 13.31 4.51 18.80
C ASP A 285 13.95 5.87 18.44
N ALA A 286 15.18 5.83 17.94
CA ALA A 286 15.91 7.03 17.53
C ALA A 286 16.33 6.90 16.07
N THR A 287 15.57 6.12 15.30
CA THR A 287 15.80 5.94 13.89
C THR A 287 14.96 6.93 13.11
N VAL A 288 15.53 7.47 12.04
CA VAL A 288 14.81 8.36 11.13
C VAL A 288 13.54 7.65 10.64
N ASN A 289 12.37 8.21 10.92
CA ASN A 289 11.10 7.69 10.42
C ASN A 289 10.80 8.23 9.02
N LEU A 290 11.13 9.49 8.75
CA LEU A 290 10.81 10.18 7.50
C LEU A 290 12.05 10.77 6.81
N LYS A 291 12.21 10.46 5.53
CA LYS A 291 13.25 11.03 4.68
C LYS A 291 12.70 11.43 3.32
N ALA A 292 12.74 12.71 2.99
CA ALA A 292 12.38 13.23 1.67
C ALA A 292 13.53 14.08 1.10
N ASP A 293 13.85 13.92 -0.19
CA ASP A 293 14.82 14.82 -0.86
C ASP A 293 14.18 16.19 -1.22
N GLN A 294 12.85 16.29 -1.15
CA GLN A 294 12.09 17.54 -1.35
C GLN A 294 11.44 18.02 -0.05
N SER A 295 10.12 17.81 0.12
CA SER A 295 9.39 18.27 1.31
C SER A 295 8.59 17.17 1.98
N ILE A 296 8.42 17.32 3.30
CA ILE A 296 7.54 16.51 4.13
C ILE A 296 6.35 17.36 4.54
N THR A 297 5.14 16.97 4.15
CA THR A 297 3.88 17.62 4.56
C THR A 297 3.06 16.66 5.42
N LEU A 298 2.75 17.05 6.65
CA LEU A 298 1.96 16.25 7.58
C LEU A 298 0.70 16.99 7.98
N THR A 299 -0.47 16.39 7.79
CA THR A 299 -1.74 16.94 8.25
C THR A 299 -2.48 15.91 9.09
N ALA A 300 -2.79 16.26 10.33
CA ALA A 300 -3.57 15.42 11.24
C ALA A 300 -4.74 16.22 11.82
N SER A 301 -5.80 15.52 12.21
CA SER A 301 -6.82 16.13 13.08
C SER A 301 -6.30 16.26 14.51
N GLU A 302 -5.58 15.25 14.97
CA GLU A 302 -5.04 15.15 16.32
C GLU A 302 -3.52 15.37 16.29
N ASN A 303 -2.74 14.52 16.96
CA ASN A 303 -1.31 14.75 17.19
C ASN A 303 -0.47 14.43 15.94
N ILE A 304 0.67 15.09 15.84
CA ILE A 304 1.78 14.71 14.95
C ILE A 304 2.99 14.45 15.86
N GLY A 305 3.48 13.21 15.87
CA GLY A 305 4.35 12.72 16.95
C GLY A 305 3.53 12.33 18.19
N ASN A 306 4.19 11.72 19.19
CA ASN A 306 3.47 11.11 20.31
C ASN A 306 3.44 12.05 21.54
N PRO A 307 2.27 12.25 22.18
CA PRO A 307 2.07 13.21 23.27
C PRO A 307 2.84 12.90 24.55
N ASP A 308 3.44 11.71 24.66
CA ASP A 308 4.30 11.32 25.79
C ASP A 308 5.73 11.89 25.67
N GLY A 309 5.94 12.92 24.83
CA GLY A 309 7.22 13.54 24.57
C GLY A 309 8.08 12.76 23.57
N LYS A 310 7.46 11.99 22.68
CA LYS A 310 8.17 11.28 21.60
C LYS A 310 7.98 12.04 20.31
N TYR A 311 9.06 12.16 19.58
CA TYR A 311 9.13 12.96 18.38
C TYR A 311 8.94 12.06 17.18
N LEU A 312 8.32 12.60 16.13
CA LEU A 312 8.46 11.99 14.82
C LEU A 312 9.81 12.42 14.24
N ASP A 313 10.65 11.44 13.91
CA ASP A 313 12.02 11.68 13.47
C ASP A 313 12.11 11.92 11.97
N VAL A 314 12.77 13.02 11.61
CA VAL A 314 13.02 13.40 10.22
C VAL A 314 14.52 13.46 9.94
N ALA A 315 14.90 13.09 8.72
CA ALA A 315 16.29 13.07 8.28
C ALA A 315 16.95 14.46 8.33
N ASP A 316 18.29 14.48 8.31
CA ASP A 316 19.08 15.69 8.09
C ASP A 316 18.66 16.42 6.80
N LEU A 317 18.71 17.76 6.83
CA LEU A 317 18.30 18.68 5.76
C LEU A 317 16.81 18.57 5.36
N SER A 318 15.97 18.03 6.23
CA SER A 318 14.53 17.92 5.96
C SER A 318 13.85 19.29 5.94
N THR A 319 12.99 19.49 4.94
CA THR A 319 12.05 20.62 4.88
C THR A 319 10.65 20.13 5.21
N VAL A 320 10.06 20.63 6.29
CA VAL A 320 8.83 20.11 6.89
C VAL A 320 7.76 21.19 6.98
N ALA A 321 6.53 20.84 6.60
CA ALA A 321 5.30 21.57 6.88
C ALA A 321 4.33 20.67 7.65
N VAL A 322 3.84 21.11 8.82
CA VAL A 322 2.99 20.30 9.71
C VAL A 322 1.75 21.05 10.17
N SER A 323 0.60 20.39 10.19
CA SER A 323 -0.65 20.98 10.69
C SER A 323 -1.48 19.99 11.49
N SER A 324 -1.75 20.34 12.75
CA SER A 324 -2.78 19.72 13.57
C SER A 324 -4.04 20.60 13.53
N THR A 325 -5.10 20.09 12.91
CA THR A 325 -6.28 20.89 12.58
C THR A 325 -7.31 21.00 13.72
N ALA A 326 -7.17 20.20 14.78
CA ALA A 326 -7.98 20.28 15.99
C ALA A 326 -7.09 20.39 17.27
N GLN A 327 -7.47 19.72 18.37
CA GLN A 327 -6.72 19.74 19.63
C GLN A 327 -5.59 18.69 19.62
N GLY A 328 -4.57 18.89 18.79
CA GLY A 328 -3.40 18.03 18.74
C GLY A 328 -2.09 18.78 18.90
N ASP A 329 -1.14 18.10 19.52
CA ASP A 329 0.22 18.58 19.68
C ASP A 329 1.08 18.17 18.48
N ILE A 330 2.20 18.87 18.29
CA ILE A 330 3.18 18.62 17.25
C ILE A 330 4.54 18.42 17.90
N PHE A 331 5.13 17.24 17.71
CA PHE A 331 6.46 16.85 18.20
C PHE A 331 7.31 16.38 17.02
N ILE A 332 8.29 17.18 16.60
CA ILE A 332 9.22 16.85 15.50
C ILE A 332 10.67 16.90 15.99
N ARG A 333 11.46 15.89 15.62
CA ARG A 333 12.90 15.86 15.86
C ARG A 333 13.66 15.71 14.54
N GLY A 334 14.56 16.64 14.26
CA GLY A 334 15.50 16.54 13.15
C GLY A 334 16.81 15.87 13.58
N GLU A 335 17.23 14.85 12.85
CA GLU A 335 18.52 14.18 13.11
C GLU A 335 19.75 15.03 12.74
N GLY A 336 19.55 16.17 12.07
CA GLY A 336 20.58 17.15 11.69
C GLY A 336 19.99 18.56 11.54
N GLU A 337 20.26 19.24 10.42
CA GLU A 337 19.63 20.51 10.07
C GLU A 337 18.14 20.29 9.76
N LEU A 338 17.28 21.16 10.28
CA LEU A 338 15.83 21.08 10.14
C LEU A 338 15.24 22.41 9.69
N ILE A 339 14.48 22.39 8.60
CA ILE A 339 13.74 23.54 8.09
C ILE A 339 12.26 23.30 8.33
N ILE A 340 11.65 24.06 9.25
CA ILE A 340 10.21 24.10 9.45
C ILE A 340 9.64 25.28 8.68
N ASN A 341 9.10 25.00 7.50
CA ASN A 341 8.46 26.01 6.65
C ASN A 341 7.16 26.53 7.28
N ASP A 342 6.36 25.61 7.81
CA ASP A 342 5.10 25.91 8.46
C ASP A 342 4.82 24.89 9.56
N ALA A 343 4.38 25.33 10.73
CA ALA A 343 3.80 24.46 11.75
C ALA A 343 2.59 25.15 12.36
N SER A 344 1.45 24.47 12.40
CA SER A 344 0.23 25.03 12.96
C SER A 344 -0.55 24.05 13.81
N THR A 345 -1.07 24.51 14.94
CA THR A 345 -2.03 23.77 15.78
C THR A 345 -3.22 24.66 16.08
N ALA A 346 -4.44 24.09 16.13
CA ALA A 346 -5.61 24.86 16.53
C ALA A 346 -5.64 25.13 18.04
N ASN A 347 -5.21 24.17 18.88
CA ASN A 347 -5.17 24.30 20.34
C ASN A 347 -4.28 23.22 21.00
N GLY A 348 -3.05 23.10 20.55
CA GLY A 348 -2.03 22.18 21.09
C GLY A 348 -0.63 22.78 21.03
N ARG A 349 0.33 22.07 21.62
CA ARG A 349 1.73 22.48 21.72
C ARG A 349 2.47 22.26 20.41
N ILE A 350 3.46 23.12 20.13
CA ILE A 350 4.50 22.85 19.13
C ILE A 350 5.81 22.61 19.88
N ASP A 351 6.45 21.48 19.64
CA ASP A 351 7.73 21.09 20.23
C ASP A 351 8.67 20.58 19.13
N ILE A 352 9.74 21.33 18.88
CA ILE A 352 10.69 21.07 17.79
C ILE A 352 12.08 20.91 18.40
N VAL A 353 12.72 19.79 18.10
CA VAL A 353 14.11 19.51 18.46
C VAL A 353 14.92 19.26 17.20
N ALA A 354 16.18 19.69 17.17
CA ALA A 354 17.11 19.25 16.13
C ALA A 354 18.54 19.10 16.66
N ASN A 355 19.30 18.17 16.06
CA ASN A 355 20.69 17.98 16.43
C ASN A 355 21.57 19.15 15.97
N ASP A 356 21.30 19.73 14.80
CA ASP A 356 22.00 20.89 14.24
C ASP A 356 21.05 22.09 14.06
N GLN A 357 21.30 22.94 13.05
CA GLN A 357 20.59 24.20 12.82
C GLN A 357 19.08 24.01 12.66
N ILE A 358 18.28 24.91 13.24
CA ILE A 358 16.83 24.99 13.00
C ILE A 358 16.51 26.27 12.23
N GLN A 359 15.76 26.15 11.14
CA GLN A 359 15.11 27.28 10.47
C GLN A 359 13.60 27.20 10.72
N ALA A 360 13.07 28.02 11.62
CA ALA A 360 11.65 28.06 11.98
C ALA A 360 10.95 29.26 11.33
N LEU A 361 10.37 29.05 10.14
CA LEU A 361 9.90 30.15 9.28
C LEU A 361 8.50 30.65 9.65
N ASN A 362 7.56 29.75 9.95
CA ASN A 362 6.22 30.14 10.40
C ASN A 362 5.66 29.10 11.38
N LEU A 363 5.59 29.42 12.66
CA LEU A 363 4.97 28.57 13.69
C LEU A 363 3.75 29.29 14.29
N VAL A 364 2.62 28.58 14.39
CA VAL A 364 1.37 29.12 14.93
C VAL A 364 0.74 28.10 15.89
N SER A 365 0.87 28.33 17.19
CA SER A 365 0.20 27.55 18.23
C SER A 365 -1.03 28.30 18.77
N GLY A 366 -2.22 27.77 18.50
CA GLY A 366 -3.50 28.39 18.91
C GLY A 366 -3.98 28.06 20.32
N GLY A 367 -3.17 27.42 21.18
CA GLY A 367 -3.64 27.05 22.52
C GLY A 367 -2.59 26.80 23.59
N ASP A 368 -1.37 26.39 23.21
CA ASP A 368 -0.32 26.05 24.17
C ASP A 368 1.04 26.65 23.73
N GLN A 369 2.10 26.31 24.44
CA GLN A 369 3.44 26.82 24.21
C GLN A 369 4.04 26.37 22.87
N THR A 370 5.00 27.15 22.39
CA THR A 370 5.93 26.76 21.33
C THR A 370 7.32 26.58 21.95
N LEU A 371 7.88 25.37 21.86
CA LEU A 371 9.25 25.03 22.26
C LEU A 371 10.09 24.75 21.02
N ILE A 372 11.25 25.39 20.94
CA ILE A 372 12.29 25.08 19.96
C ILE A 372 13.58 24.84 20.70
N HIS A 373 14.24 23.72 20.43
CA HIS A 373 15.51 23.35 21.05
C HIS A 373 16.47 22.77 20.02
N ASN A 374 17.60 23.44 19.78
CA ASN A 374 18.69 22.84 19.03
C ASN A 374 19.87 22.47 19.94
N LEU A 375 20.49 21.34 19.65
CA LEU A 375 21.65 20.82 20.40
C LEU A 375 22.99 21.40 19.90
N SER A 376 23.02 21.80 18.64
CA SER A 376 24.16 22.39 17.93
C SER A 376 23.67 23.33 16.81
N GLY A 377 24.55 24.22 16.31
CA GLY A 377 24.20 25.15 15.23
C GLY A 377 23.36 26.34 15.68
N ASP A 378 22.82 27.11 14.75
CA ASP A 378 22.00 28.29 15.07
C ASP A 378 20.49 27.96 15.03
N ILE A 379 19.68 28.81 15.67
CA ILE A 379 18.24 28.86 15.43
C ILE A 379 17.93 30.13 14.66
N LEU A 380 17.40 30.01 13.45
CA LEU A 380 16.95 31.10 12.61
C LEU A 380 15.42 31.20 12.66
N ILE A 381 14.91 32.34 13.06
CA ILE A 381 13.48 32.56 13.29
C ILE A 381 12.89 33.49 12.23
N GLY A 382 11.86 33.03 11.53
CA GLY A 382 11.00 33.88 10.72
C GLY A 382 9.86 34.45 11.56
N LYS A 383 8.79 33.68 11.76
CA LYS A 383 7.62 34.11 12.54
C LYS A 383 7.13 33.01 13.47
N ILE A 384 6.94 33.35 14.74
CA ILE A 384 6.35 32.49 15.77
C ILE A 384 5.23 33.24 16.47
N LEU A 385 4.04 32.66 16.40
CA LEU A 385 2.86 33.08 17.14
C LEU A 385 2.45 31.93 18.07
N SER A 386 2.40 32.20 19.37
CA SER A 386 1.85 31.27 20.36
C SER A 386 0.85 31.99 21.23
N ASP A 387 -0.32 31.39 21.45
CA ASP A 387 -1.31 31.89 22.41
C ASP A 387 -0.87 31.71 23.87
N ASP A 388 0.18 30.91 24.12
CA ASP A 388 0.84 30.78 25.42
C ASP A 388 2.30 31.28 25.40
N GLN A 389 3.26 30.47 25.87
CA GLN A 389 4.67 30.83 26.00
C GLN A 389 5.46 30.45 24.75
N ILE A 390 6.49 31.24 24.46
CA ILE A 390 7.52 30.87 23.48
C ILE A 390 8.80 30.58 24.26
N VAL A 391 9.38 29.41 24.05
CA VAL A 391 10.66 29.00 24.64
C VAL A 391 11.60 28.56 23.53
N ILE A 392 12.75 29.21 23.43
CA ILE A 392 13.78 28.92 22.42
C ILE A 392 15.10 28.69 23.14
N ILE A 393 15.70 27.51 22.92
CA ILE A 393 16.93 27.06 23.56
C ILE A 393 17.93 26.68 22.48
N ALA A 394 19.07 27.36 22.48
CA ALA A 394 20.25 26.97 21.74
C ALA A 394 21.38 26.55 22.68
N ASP A 395 21.65 25.24 22.75
CA ASP A 395 22.70 24.68 23.60
C ASP A 395 24.10 25.06 23.11
N GLN A 396 24.24 25.22 21.80
CA GLN A 396 25.38 25.83 21.14
C GLN A 396 24.83 26.72 20.01
N GLY A 397 25.55 27.79 19.67
CA GLY A 397 25.17 28.72 18.60
C GLY A 397 24.27 29.87 19.04
N ALA A 398 23.71 30.58 18.07
CA ALA A 398 22.93 31.80 18.27
C ALA A 398 21.45 31.62 17.93
N ILE A 399 20.60 32.43 18.57
CA ILE A 399 19.22 32.65 18.14
C ILE A 399 19.21 33.93 17.30
N MET A 400 18.81 33.82 16.03
CA MET A 400 18.89 34.89 15.04
C MET A 400 17.56 35.07 14.32
N ASP A 401 17.34 36.30 13.86
CA ASP A 401 16.32 36.61 12.86
C ASP A 401 16.72 35.99 11.50
N PHE A 402 15.78 35.29 10.87
CA PHE A 402 15.97 34.65 9.57
C PHE A 402 16.11 35.68 8.45
N THR A 403 15.34 36.77 8.49
CA THR A 403 15.39 37.85 7.51
C THR A 403 15.57 39.17 8.23
N ASN A 404 16.81 39.68 8.24
CA ASN A 404 17.15 40.98 8.84
C ASN A 404 16.25 42.12 8.35
N ASP A 405 15.14 42.32 9.05
CA ASP A 405 14.09 43.27 8.71
C ASP A 405 13.56 43.97 9.98
N ASN A 406 12.35 44.53 9.94
CA ASN A 406 11.76 45.23 11.10
C ASN A 406 10.37 44.68 11.46
N LEU A 407 10.03 43.49 10.98
CA LEU A 407 8.82 42.79 11.33
C LEU A 407 8.96 42.20 12.74
N VAL A 408 7.82 41.83 13.31
CA VAL A 408 7.81 41.19 14.63
C VAL A 408 7.85 39.68 14.41
N ASP A 409 8.95 39.08 14.84
CA ASP A 409 9.20 37.65 14.64
C ASP A 409 8.56 36.79 15.73
N LEU A 410 8.48 37.30 16.97
CA LEU A 410 7.99 36.56 18.12
C LEU A 410 6.78 37.26 18.75
N THR A 411 5.64 36.57 18.81
CA THR A 411 4.43 37.03 19.49
C THR A 411 3.88 35.95 20.41
N SER A 412 3.91 36.18 21.73
CA SER A 412 3.29 35.31 22.73
C SER A 412 1.92 35.84 23.18
N GLY A 413 1.17 35.02 23.90
CA GLY A 413 -0.12 35.39 24.47
C GLY A 413 -0.04 36.55 25.47
N ASN A 414 -1.19 37.18 25.75
CA ASN A 414 -1.26 38.28 26.70
C ASN A 414 -0.75 37.88 28.09
N ASN A 415 0.25 38.61 28.61
CA ASN A 415 0.96 38.34 29.87
C ASN A 415 1.74 37.01 29.89
N LYS A 416 2.08 36.45 28.72
CA LYS A 416 2.89 35.24 28.60
C LYS A 416 4.35 35.60 28.31
N GLN A 417 5.25 34.64 28.57
CA GLN A 417 6.69 34.86 28.47
C GLN A 417 7.22 34.45 27.11
N ILE A 418 8.23 35.19 26.65
CA ILE A 418 9.16 34.77 25.61
C ILE A 418 10.49 34.53 26.31
N ILE A 419 10.99 33.30 26.25
CA ILE A 419 12.22 32.86 26.90
C ILE A 419 13.22 32.48 25.81
N LEU A 420 14.35 33.19 25.77
CA LEU A 420 15.43 32.94 24.81
C LEU A 420 16.69 32.59 25.60
N ASN A 421 17.21 31.37 25.43
CA ASN A 421 18.44 30.92 26.04
C ASN A 421 19.42 30.51 24.93
N ALA A 422 20.51 31.25 24.77
CA ALA A 422 21.61 30.86 23.88
C ALA A 422 22.86 30.65 24.75
N PHE A 423 23.38 29.43 24.72
CA PHE A 423 24.58 29.03 25.43
C PHE A 423 25.75 29.02 24.44
N ASN A 424 26.80 29.78 24.76
CA ASN A 424 28.02 29.89 23.95
C ASN A 424 29.16 29.07 24.56
#